data_AF-A0A950NHK5-F1
#
_entry.id   AF-A0A950NHK5-F1
#
_cell.length_a   1.000
_cell.length_b   1.000
_cell.length_c   1.000
_cell.angle_alpha   90.00
_cell.angle_beta   90.00
_cell.angle_gamma   90.00
#
_symmetry.space_group_name_H-M   'P 1'
#
loop_
_entity.id
_entity.type
_entity.pdbx_description
1 polymer ?
#
loop_
_entity_poly.entity_id
_entity_poly.type
_entity_poly.pdbx_seq_one_letter_code
_entity_poly.pdbx_strand_id
1 'polypeptide(L)'
;MAFLVFEQSLMNERPVLRPTGQTFSLAGHNLLYRAWENRGRPLNSGWSVNRRELVELQFGKQGNSESTRLIIDFHPTSTGRIGLVEPINIHAYTWGEPDGTAVWTPLMLELRDVYYSEYDETLSPERKKDIMQQIPVDFDGYNSVEFLYLNGDALSWNWGRNGMTNAAFLFGEARDYFRGFF
;
A
#
# COMPACT_ATOMS: atom_id res chain seq x y z
N MET A 1 -7.74 5.85 6.24
CA MET A 1 -7.11 5.29 5.02
C MET A 1 -8.15 4.51 4.25
N ALA A 2 -8.25 4.69 2.94
CA ALA A 2 -9.09 3.85 2.07
C ALA A 2 -8.23 3.25 0.95
N PHE A 3 -8.47 1.99 0.62
CA PHE A 3 -7.72 1.24 -0.38
C PHE A 3 -8.60 1.06 -1.63
N LEU A 4 -8.17 1.63 -2.74
CA LEU A 4 -8.99 1.84 -3.92
C LEU A 4 -8.31 1.22 -5.14
N VAL A 5 -9.10 0.56 -5.99
CA VAL A 5 -8.62 0.07 -7.28
C VAL A 5 -8.93 1.12 -8.34
N PHE A 6 -7.91 1.50 -9.10
CA PHE A 6 -8.03 2.39 -10.25
C PHE A 6 -7.65 1.65 -11.53
N GLU A 7 -8.27 2.06 -12.63
CA GLU A 7 -7.95 1.61 -13.97
C GLU A 7 -7.63 2.79 -14.88
N GLN A 8 -6.64 2.59 -15.73
CA GLN A 8 -6.29 3.53 -16.79
C GLN A 8 -7.34 3.46 -17.90
N SER A 9 -7.82 4.64 -18.28
CA SER A 9 -8.78 4.86 -19.36
C SER A 9 -8.33 6.06 -20.20
N LEU A 10 -9.01 6.30 -21.32
CA LEU A 10 -8.79 7.50 -22.14
C LEU A 10 -9.93 8.49 -21.92
N MET A 11 -9.58 9.74 -21.67
CA MET A 11 -10.50 10.87 -21.65
C MET A 11 -9.97 11.95 -22.58
N ASN A 12 -10.71 12.24 -23.65
CA ASN A 12 -10.27 13.17 -24.70
C ASN A 12 -8.85 12.84 -25.20
N GLU A 13 -8.60 11.56 -25.52
CA GLU A 13 -7.32 11.02 -25.99
C GLU A 13 -6.16 11.10 -24.97
N ARG A 14 -6.40 11.53 -23.73
CA ARG A 14 -5.40 11.56 -22.67
C ARG A 14 -5.59 10.41 -21.67
N PRO A 15 -4.51 9.75 -21.23
CA PRO A 15 -4.61 8.69 -20.23
C PRO A 15 -4.97 9.27 -18.85
N VAL A 16 -6.00 8.71 -18.23
CA VAL A 16 -6.46 9.06 -16.88
C VAL A 16 -6.71 7.79 -16.07
N LEU A 17 -6.49 7.85 -14.76
CA LEU A 17 -6.90 6.84 -13.80
C LEU A 17 -8.32 7.13 -13.32
N ARG A 18 -9.15 6.08 -13.31
CA ARG A 18 -10.53 6.11 -12.81
C ARG A 18 -10.74 5.06 -11.73
N PRO A 19 -11.41 5.37 -10.62
CA PRO A 19 -11.72 4.39 -9.61
C PRO A 19 -12.75 3.39 -10.16
N THR A 20 -12.51 2.11 -9.97
CA THR A 20 -13.41 1.04 -10.45
C THR A 20 -14.60 0.80 -9.52
N GLY A 21 -14.58 1.42 -8.33
CA GLY A 21 -15.50 1.12 -7.23
C GLY A 21 -15.09 -0.09 -6.39
N GLN A 22 -14.05 -0.83 -6.80
CA GLN A 22 -13.48 -1.92 -6.02
C GLN A 22 -12.48 -1.40 -4.98
N THR A 23 -12.32 -2.17 -3.91
CA THR A 23 -11.36 -1.91 -2.83
C THR A 23 -10.43 -3.11 -2.67
N PHE A 24 -9.29 -2.89 -2.03
CA PHE A 24 -8.35 -3.97 -1.67
C PHE A 24 -7.93 -3.85 -0.20
N SER A 25 -7.12 -4.78 0.29
CA SER A 25 -6.49 -4.66 1.61
C SER A 25 -5.08 -5.21 1.56
N LEU A 26 -4.14 -4.52 2.20
CA LEU A 26 -2.75 -4.99 2.33
C LEU A 26 -2.59 -5.96 3.51
N ALA A 27 -3.19 -5.61 4.65
CA ALA A 27 -3.06 -6.32 5.92
C ALA A 27 -4.22 -7.31 6.16
N GLY A 28 -4.10 -8.14 7.19
CA GLY A 28 -4.95 -9.29 7.49
C GLY A 28 -4.62 -10.46 6.57
N HIS A 29 -5.56 -11.39 6.36
CA HIS A 29 -5.45 -12.46 5.35
C HIS A 29 -5.65 -11.95 3.91
N ASN A 30 -5.04 -10.82 3.57
CA ASN A 30 -5.16 -10.18 2.28
C ASN A 30 -3.84 -10.22 1.51
N LEU A 31 -3.46 -9.14 0.83
CA LEU A 31 -2.36 -9.18 -0.14
C LEU A 31 -1.01 -9.54 0.47
N LEU A 32 -0.63 -8.93 1.60
CA LEU A 32 0.68 -9.20 2.21
C LEU A 32 0.75 -10.61 2.80
N TYR A 33 -0.32 -11.08 3.45
CA TYR A 33 -0.37 -12.44 3.98
C TYR A 33 -0.28 -13.49 2.87
N ARG A 34 -1.03 -13.30 1.77
CA ARG A 34 -0.93 -14.17 0.58
C ARG A 34 0.46 -14.12 -0.05
N ALA A 35 1.10 -12.95 -0.09
CA ALA A 35 2.48 -12.83 -0.57
C ALA A 35 3.46 -13.62 0.31
N TRP A 36 3.29 -13.58 1.63
CA TRP A 36 4.08 -14.35 2.60
C TRP A 36 3.86 -15.85 2.47
N GLU A 37 2.60 -16.30 2.33
CA GLU A 37 2.26 -17.71 2.11
C GLU A 37 2.86 -18.25 0.80
N ASN A 38 2.76 -17.49 -0.29
CA ASN A 38 3.33 -17.88 -1.59
C ASN A 38 4.87 -18.02 -1.55
N ARG A 39 5.52 -17.42 -0.55
CA ARG A 39 6.96 -17.54 -0.30
C ARG A 39 7.33 -18.68 0.66
N GLY A 40 6.37 -19.51 1.06
CA GLY A 40 6.59 -20.59 2.01
C GLY A 40 6.66 -20.12 3.47
N ARG A 41 6.02 -18.99 3.79
CA ARG A 41 5.93 -18.42 5.15
C ARG A 41 7.31 -18.17 5.78
N PRO A 42 8.19 -17.38 5.13
CA PRO A 42 9.52 -17.10 5.66
C PRO A 42 9.44 -16.43 7.04
N LEU A 43 10.21 -16.94 8.00
CA LEU A 43 10.38 -16.38 9.34
C LEU A 43 11.83 -15.96 9.55
N ASN A 44 12.03 -14.99 10.44
CA ASN A 44 13.32 -14.37 10.75
C ASN A 44 14.11 -14.01 9.48
N SER A 45 13.41 -13.46 8.50
CA SER A 45 13.95 -13.15 7.19
C SER A 45 13.18 -12.04 6.49
N GLY A 46 13.92 -11.32 5.64
CA GLY A 46 13.39 -10.29 4.77
C GLY A 46 12.76 -10.85 3.51
N TRP A 47 11.64 -10.26 3.09
CA TRP A 47 10.98 -10.54 1.82
C TRP A 47 10.39 -9.24 1.26
N SER A 48 10.03 -9.24 -0.02
CA SER A 48 9.51 -8.04 -0.70
C SER A 48 8.41 -8.41 -1.66
N VAL A 49 7.45 -7.50 -1.85
CA VAL A 49 6.37 -7.60 -2.84
C VAL A 49 6.28 -6.26 -3.59
N ASN A 50 6.27 -6.31 -4.91
CA ASN A 50 6.19 -5.10 -5.75
C ASN A 50 4.77 -4.86 -6.27
N ARG A 51 4.52 -3.69 -6.87
CA ARG A 51 3.20 -3.30 -7.39
C ARG A 51 2.59 -4.34 -8.33
N ARG A 52 3.41 -4.97 -9.19
CA ARG A 52 2.92 -5.95 -10.18
C ARG A 52 2.38 -7.18 -9.47
N GLU A 53 3.15 -7.67 -8.50
CA GLU A 53 2.73 -8.80 -7.70
C GLU A 53 1.50 -8.49 -6.84
N LEU A 54 1.37 -7.27 -6.28
CA LEU A 54 0.15 -6.88 -5.56
C LEU A 54 -1.09 -6.92 -6.47
N VAL A 55 -0.97 -6.46 -7.71
CA VAL A 55 -2.06 -6.55 -8.72
C VAL A 55 -2.37 -8.01 -9.06
N GLU A 56 -1.34 -8.84 -9.27
CA GLU A 56 -1.51 -10.28 -9.53
C GLU A 56 -2.15 -11.02 -8.35
N LEU A 57 -1.78 -10.70 -7.11
CA LEU A 57 -2.41 -11.28 -5.91
C LEU A 57 -3.88 -10.85 -5.79
N GLN A 58 -4.23 -9.64 -6.22
CA GLN A 58 -5.61 -9.16 -6.16
C GLN A 58 -6.50 -9.77 -7.26
N PHE A 59 -5.99 -9.87 -8.49
CA PHE A 59 -6.78 -10.20 -9.69
C PHE A 59 -6.38 -11.50 -10.40
N GLY A 60 -5.38 -12.21 -9.89
CA GLY A 60 -4.79 -13.38 -10.54
C GLY A 60 -4.19 -13.05 -11.90
N LYS A 61 -4.23 -14.04 -12.81
CA LYS A 61 -3.74 -13.92 -14.20
C LYS A 61 -4.51 -12.89 -15.06
N GLN A 62 -5.63 -12.36 -14.56
CA GLN A 62 -6.40 -11.33 -15.24
C GLN A 62 -5.93 -9.92 -14.87
N GLY A 63 -5.11 -9.78 -13.81
CA GLY A 63 -4.56 -8.49 -13.39
C GLY A 63 -3.57 -7.96 -14.42
N ASN A 64 -3.76 -6.70 -14.84
CA ASN A 64 -2.81 -6.00 -15.69
C ASN A 64 -2.17 -4.85 -14.90
N SER A 65 -0.94 -5.02 -14.46
CA SER A 65 -0.22 -3.99 -13.69
C SER A 65 0.12 -2.73 -14.48
N GLU A 66 -0.02 -2.74 -15.81
CA GLU A 66 0.18 -1.56 -16.65
C GLU A 66 -1.05 -0.69 -16.71
N SER A 67 -2.26 -1.27 -16.65
CA SER A 67 -3.52 -0.52 -16.66
C SER A 67 -4.21 -0.42 -15.31
N THR A 68 -3.91 -1.29 -14.34
CA THR A 68 -4.53 -1.30 -13.02
C THR A 68 -3.56 -0.73 -11.99
N ARG A 69 -4.08 0.08 -11.07
CA ARG A 69 -3.33 0.71 -9.96
C ARG A 69 -4.04 0.44 -8.65
N LEU A 70 -3.28 0.06 -7.62
CA LEU A 70 -3.77 -0.10 -6.26
C LEU A 70 -3.40 1.17 -5.49
N ILE A 71 -4.37 2.04 -5.24
CA ILE A 71 -4.14 3.38 -4.69
C ILE A 71 -4.69 3.49 -3.28
N ILE A 72 -3.95 4.19 -2.42
CA ILE A 72 -4.32 4.47 -1.03
C ILE A 72 -4.72 5.94 -0.93
N ASP A 73 -5.94 6.20 -0.47
CA ASP A 73 -6.35 7.53 0.02
C ASP A 73 -5.95 7.64 1.50
N PHE A 74 -4.94 8.47 1.79
CA PHE A 74 -4.48 8.72 3.16
C PHE A 74 -5.49 9.51 3.99
N HIS A 75 -6.32 10.33 3.34
CA HIS A 75 -7.24 11.26 3.98
C HIS A 75 -8.68 11.09 3.47
N PRO A 76 -9.28 9.88 3.59
CA PRO A 76 -10.57 9.58 2.98
C PRO A 76 -11.70 10.45 3.52
N THR A 77 -11.64 10.78 4.81
CA THR A 77 -12.64 11.62 5.51
C THR A 77 -12.31 13.10 5.50
N SER A 78 -11.19 13.52 4.91
CA SER A 78 -10.86 14.95 4.86
C SER A 78 -11.75 15.67 3.86
N THR A 79 -12.22 16.84 4.29
CA THR A 79 -13.00 17.77 3.47
C THR A 79 -12.16 18.92 2.91
N GLY A 80 -10.85 18.95 3.14
CA GLY A 80 -9.97 20.04 2.68
C GLY A 80 -8.79 19.58 1.82
N ARG A 81 -8.63 18.27 1.62
CA ARG A 81 -7.53 17.72 0.82
C ARG A 81 -7.83 16.33 0.28
N ILE A 82 -7.11 15.99 -0.77
CA ILE A 82 -7.07 14.65 -1.37
C ILE A 82 -5.60 14.26 -1.45
N GLY A 83 -5.22 13.16 -0.82
CA GLY A 83 -3.87 12.61 -0.84
C GLY A 83 -3.91 11.15 -1.27
N LEU A 84 -3.57 10.90 -2.53
CA LEU A 84 -3.54 9.58 -3.15
C LEU A 84 -2.11 9.15 -3.38
N VAL A 85 -1.75 7.97 -2.89
CA VAL A 85 -0.44 7.35 -3.10
C VAL A 85 -0.57 5.94 -3.62
N GLU A 86 0.45 5.45 -4.30
CA GLU A 86 0.55 4.07 -4.77
C GLU A 86 1.75 3.37 -4.11
N PRO A 87 1.57 2.18 -3.53
CA PRO A 87 2.68 1.34 -3.11
C PRO A 87 3.42 0.77 -4.32
N ILE A 88 4.70 1.10 -4.46
CA ILE A 88 5.58 0.64 -5.52
C ILE A 88 6.27 -0.65 -5.12
N ASN A 89 6.87 -0.66 -3.94
CA ASN A 89 7.43 -1.83 -3.29
C ASN A 89 7.04 -1.84 -1.81
N ILE A 90 6.86 -3.03 -1.27
CA ILE A 90 6.70 -3.25 0.16
C ILE A 90 7.75 -4.27 0.56
N HIS A 91 8.71 -3.83 1.36
CA HIS A 91 9.70 -4.68 1.97
C HIS A 91 9.22 -5.05 3.36
N ALA A 92 9.36 -6.31 3.73
CA ALA A 92 8.89 -6.84 4.98
C ALA A 92 9.98 -7.68 5.63
N TYR A 93 10.04 -7.69 6.95
CA TYR A 93 10.86 -8.63 7.68
C TYR A 93 9.97 -9.31 8.72
N THR A 94 9.72 -10.60 8.59
CA THR A 94 8.79 -11.31 9.47
C THR A 94 9.57 -12.00 10.58
N TRP A 95 9.38 -11.55 11.82
CA TRP A 95 9.86 -12.24 13.03
C TRP A 95 8.91 -13.37 13.39
N GLY A 96 9.48 -14.51 13.79
CA GLY A 96 8.69 -15.66 14.22
C GLY A 96 9.36 -16.49 15.29
N GLU A 97 8.54 -17.23 16.03
CA GLU A 97 8.96 -18.18 17.05
C GLU A 97 9.46 -19.50 16.42
N PRO A 98 10.25 -20.30 17.15
CA PRO A 98 10.74 -21.59 16.66
C PRO A 98 9.63 -22.60 16.28
N ASP A 99 8.42 -22.41 16.77
CA ASP A 99 7.25 -23.25 16.48
C ASP A 99 6.58 -22.91 15.13
N GLY A 100 7.10 -21.91 14.41
CA GLY A 100 6.56 -21.47 13.11
C GLY A 100 5.53 -20.34 13.20
N THR A 101 5.30 -19.77 14.38
CA THR A 101 4.36 -18.67 14.58
C THR A 101 4.99 -17.33 14.19
N ALA A 102 4.36 -16.58 13.28
CA ALA A 102 4.74 -15.20 13.01
C ALA A 102 4.28 -14.30 14.17
N VAL A 103 5.14 -13.35 14.58
CA VAL A 103 4.86 -12.45 15.71
C VAL A 103 4.76 -11.00 15.23
N TRP A 104 5.82 -10.47 14.62
CA TRP A 104 5.89 -9.08 14.16
C TRP A 104 6.46 -9.01 12.75
N THR A 105 5.84 -8.21 11.89
CA THR A 105 6.36 -7.92 10.55
C THR A 105 6.47 -6.41 10.36
N PRO A 106 7.61 -5.76 10.67
CA PRO A 106 7.91 -4.44 10.15
C PRO A 106 7.86 -4.45 8.61
N LEU A 107 7.29 -3.37 8.08
CA LEU A 107 7.17 -3.07 6.67
C LEU A 107 7.86 -1.74 6.39
N MET A 108 8.58 -1.69 5.28
CA MET A 108 9.02 -0.46 4.63
C MET A 108 8.25 -0.35 3.31
N LEU A 109 7.38 0.66 3.21
CA LEU A 109 6.57 0.93 2.05
C LEU A 109 7.26 2.00 1.22
N GLU A 110 7.70 1.65 0.02
CA GLU A 110 8.06 2.62 -1.01
C GLU A 110 6.77 3.08 -1.69
N LEU A 111 6.43 4.34 -1.50
CA LEU A 111 5.21 4.96 -1.96
C LEU A 111 5.53 5.99 -3.04
N ARG A 112 4.65 6.12 -4.02
CA ARG A 112 4.69 7.19 -5.02
C ARG A 112 3.44 8.04 -4.90
N ASP A 113 3.62 9.35 -4.86
CA ASP A 113 2.49 10.28 -4.94
C ASP A 113 1.79 10.14 -6.29
N VAL A 114 0.48 9.93 -6.25
CA VAL A 114 -0.38 9.88 -7.44
C VAL A 114 -1.11 11.20 -7.62
N TYR A 115 -1.65 11.74 -6.54
CA TYR A 115 -2.35 13.01 -6.55
C TYR A 115 -2.36 13.64 -5.17
N TYR A 116 -1.94 14.89 -5.08
CA TYR A 116 -2.05 15.67 -3.86
C TYR A 116 -2.60 17.06 -4.18
N SER A 117 -3.66 17.44 -3.48
CA SER A 117 -4.19 18.80 -3.55
C SER A 117 -4.85 19.16 -2.22
N GLU A 118 -4.56 20.37 -1.76
CA GLU A 118 -5.27 21.04 -0.68
C GLU A 118 -6.23 22.06 -1.29
N TYR A 119 -7.32 22.34 -0.58
CA TYR A 119 -8.41 23.19 -1.03
C TYR A 119 -8.76 24.18 0.07
N ASP A 120 -8.90 25.45 -0.29
CA ASP A 120 -9.30 26.51 0.64
C ASP A 120 -10.76 26.36 1.08
N GLU A 121 -11.59 25.72 0.24
CA GLU A 121 -13.00 25.46 0.50
C GLU A 121 -13.25 24.02 0.97
N THR A 122 -14.35 23.83 1.70
CA THR A 122 -14.81 22.49 2.10
C THR A 122 -15.31 21.71 0.88
N LEU A 123 -14.60 20.65 0.52
CA LEU A 123 -15.00 19.68 -0.48
C LEU A 123 -16.21 18.86 0.00
N SER A 124 -17.28 18.84 -0.80
CA SER A 124 -18.34 17.85 -0.63
C SER A 124 -17.88 16.45 -1.05
N PRO A 125 -18.52 15.38 -0.57
CA PRO A 125 -18.23 14.00 -1.02
C PRO A 125 -18.35 13.82 -2.53
N GLU A 126 -19.35 14.43 -3.16
CA GLU A 126 -19.60 14.38 -4.60
C GLU A 126 -18.46 15.07 -5.35
N ARG A 127 -18.05 16.26 -4.90
CA ARG A 127 -16.95 16.99 -5.53
C ARG A 127 -15.64 16.21 -5.43
N LYS A 128 -15.35 15.61 -4.27
CA LYS A 128 -14.18 14.74 -4.08
C LYS A 128 -14.21 13.55 -5.05
N LYS A 129 -15.38 12.90 -5.18
CA LYS A 129 -15.57 11.80 -6.12
C LYS A 129 -15.33 12.24 -7.56
N ASP A 130 -15.86 13.39 -7.98
CA ASP A 130 -15.70 13.93 -9.34
C ASP A 130 -14.23 14.20 -9.69
N ILE A 131 -13.47 14.78 -8.75
CA ILE A 131 -12.03 15.00 -8.93
C ILE A 131 -11.30 13.65 -9.12
N MET A 132 -11.64 12.65 -8.31
CA MET A 132 -11.03 11.33 -8.37
C MET A 132 -11.36 10.56 -9.66
N GLN A 133 -12.36 10.96 -10.47
CA GLN A 133 -12.69 10.31 -11.75
C GLN A 133 -11.74 10.64 -12.89
N GLN A 134 -10.80 11.58 -12.70
CA GLN A 134 -10.01 12.16 -13.80
C GLN A 134 -8.56 12.40 -13.39
N ILE A 135 -7.98 11.50 -12.59
CA ILE A 135 -6.59 11.65 -12.15
C ILE A 135 -5.67 11.41 -13.36
N PRO A 136 -4.82 12.36 -13.78
CA PRO A 136 -3.88 12.14 -14.89
C PRO A 136 -2.95 10.96 -14.61
N VAL A 137 -2.49 10.26 -15.66
CA VAL A 137 -1.49 9.16 -15.50
C VAL A 137 -0.05 9.70 -15.42
N ASP A 138 0.19 10.87 -16.00
CA ASP A 138 1.50 11.53 -15.95
C ASP A 138 1.61 12.36 -14.67
N PHE A 139 2.14 11.75 -13.62
CA PHE A 139 2.46 12.42 -12.36
C PHE A 139 3.97 12.31 -12.07
N ASP A 140 4.62 13.47 -11.90
CA ASP A 140 5.99 13.64 -11.39
C ASP A 140 6.03 13.48 -9.86
N GLY A 141 5.31 12.48 -9.35
CA GLY A 141 5.14 12.27 -7.92
C GLY A 141 6.47 12.01 -7.22
N TYR A 142 6.65 12.59 -6.04
CA TYR A 142 7.80 12.26 -5.20
C TYR A 142 7.65 10.82 -4.68
N ASN A 143 8.76 10.10 -4.65
CA ASN A 143 8.81 8.84 -3.93
C ASN A 143 9.02 9.15 -2.45
N SER A 144 8.25 8.49 -1.60
CA SER A 144 8.38 8.55 -0.15
C SER A 144 8.51 7.16 0.44
N VAL A 145 9.04 7.08 1.66
CA VAL A 145 9.16 5.84 2.41
C VAL A 145 8.38 5.96 3.71
N GLU A 146 7.49 5.01 3.97
CA GLU A 146 6.73 4.92 5.22
C GLU A 146 7.04 3.58 5.91
N PHE A 147 7.30 3.61 7.21
CA PHE A 147 7.46 2.39 8.01
C PHE A 147 6.19 2.07 8.76
N LEU A 148 5.73 0.83 8.64
CA LEU A 148 4.53 0.34 9.32
C LEU A 148 4.83 -1.00 10.00
N TYR A 149 4.06 -1.34 11.03
CA TYR A 149 4.20 -2.62 11.71
C TYR A 149 2.91 -3.42 11.57
N LEU A 150 3.04 -4.66 11.13
CA LEU A 150 1.99 -5.67 11.29
C LEU A 150 2.31 -6.50 12.54
N ASN A 151 1.31 -6.70 13.37
CA ASN A 151 1.34 -7.75 14.39
C ASN A 151 0.68 -8.99 13.79
N GLY A 152 1.09 -10.20 14.17
CA GLY A 152 0.13 -11.30 14.24
C GLY A 152 0.53 -12.67 13.68
N ASP A 153 -0.26 -13.63 14.14
CA ASP A 153 -0.42 -15.02 13.69
C ASP A 153 -1.53 -15.15 12.61
N ALA A 154 -1.94 -16.39 12.32
CA ALA A 154 -2.91 -16.79 11.30
C ALA A 154 -4.36 -16.30 11.51
N LEU A 155 -4.60 -15.30 12.36
CA LEU A 155 -5.86 -14.55 12.45
C LEU A 155 -5.63 -13.04 12.61
N SER A 156 -4.38 -12.59 12.75
CA SER A 156 -4.10 -11.31 13.38
C SER A 156 -3.11 -10.40 12.67
N TRP A 157 -2.80 -10.61 11.38
CA TRP A 157 -1.96 -9.76 10.50
C TRP A 157 -2.44 -8.30 10.31
N ASN A 158 -2.93 -7.65 11.36
CA ASN A 158 -3.54 -6.35 11.33
C ASN A 158 -2.49 -5.26 11.52
N TRP A 159 -2.79 -4.06 11.00
CA TRP A 159 -2.01 -2.86 11.29
C TRP A 159 -1.90 -2.69 12.81
N GLY A 160 -0.68 -2.56 13.32
CA GLY A 160 -0.43 -2.32 14.74
C GLY A 160 -1.19 -1.08 15.27
N ARG A 161 -1.50 -1.08 16.56
CA ARG A 161 -2.22 0.03 17.22
C ARG A 161 -1.43 1.34 17.09
N ASN A 162 -2.11 2.41 16.65
CA ASN A 162 -1.64 3.80 16.78
C ASN A 162 -1.20 4.07 18.23
N GLY A 163 0.04 4.51 18.45
CA GLY A 163 0.48 5.02 19.75
C GLY A 163 1.80 4.48 20.31
N MET A 164 2.56 3.66 19.59
CA MET A 164 3.98 3.42 19.89
C MET A 164 4.81 3.85 18.68
N THR A 165 5.81 4.68 18.94
CA THR A 165 6.73 5.37 18.00
C THR A 165 6.83 4.70 16.62
N ASN A 166 6.39 5.40 15.57
CA ASN A 166 6.37 4.94 14.16
C ASN A 166 7.74 4.49 13.61
N ALA A 167 8.83 4.74 14.34
CA ALA A 167 10.07 3.99 14.26
C ALA A 167 10.80 4.26 15.57
N ALA A 168 11.45 3.26 16.17
CA ALA A 168 12.57 3.57 17.07
C ALA A 168 13.59 2.44 17.21
N PHE A 169 13.21 1.16 17.12
CA PHE A 169 14.20 0.08 17.17
C PHE A 169 13.80 -1.06 16.25
N LEU A 170 14.31 -1.02 15.02
CA LEU A 170 14.47 -2.23 14.24
C LEU A 170 15.58 -3.06 14.91
N PHE A 171 15.28 -4.30 15.29
CA PHE A 171 16.30 -5.27 15.67
C PHE A 171 17.39 -5.33 14.59
N GLY A 172 18.63 -5.62 14.98
CA GLY A 172 19.82 -5.49 14.11
C GLY A 172 19.62 -6.09 12.72
N GLU A 173 19.06 -7.30 12.64
CA GLU A 173 18.83 -8.01 11.38
C GLU A 173 17.81 -7.31 10.47
N ALA A 174 16.68 -6.85 11.02
CA ALA A 174 15.68 -6.11 10.25
C ALA A 174 16.23 -4.75 9.78
N ARG A 175 17.00 -4.06 10.64
CA ARG A 175 17.68 -2.82 10.26
C ARG A 175 18.65 -3.05 9.11
N ASP A 176 19.48 -4.08 9.23
CA ASP A 176 20.52 -4.37 8.23
C ASP A 176 19.89 -4.82 6.90
N TYR A 177 18.75 -5.51 6.94
CA TYR A 177 17.94 -5.80 5.76
C TYR A 177 17.42 -4.52 5.08
N PHE A 178 16.75 -3.63 5.81
CA PHE A 178 16.14 -2.45 5.20
C PHE A 178 17.17 -1.43 4.69
N ARG A 179 18.37 -1.35 5.30
CA ARG A 179 19.51 -0.55 4.79
C ARG A 179 19.95 -0.91 3.37
N GLY A 180 19.52 -2.06 2.84
CA GLY A 180 19.76 -2.42 1.44
C GLY A 180 18.95 -1.60 0.43
N PHE A 181 17.96 -0.83 0.88
CA PHE A 181 16.97 -0.17 0.01
C PHE A 181 16.92 1.37 0.18
N PHE A 182 17.53 1.93 1.22
CA PHE A 182 17.59 3.39 1.47
C PHE A 182 18.92 3.83 2.09
#